data_AF-A0A158DYE2-F1
#
_entry.id   AF-A0A158DYE2-F1
#
_cell.length_a   1.000
_cell.length_b   1.000
_cell.length_c   1.000
_cell.angle_alpha   90.00
_cell.angle_beta   90.00
_cell.angle_gamma   90.00
#
_symmetry.space_group_name_H-M   'P 1'
#
loop_
_entity.id
_entity.type
_entity.pdbx_description
1 polymer ?
#
loop_
_entity_poly.entity_id
_entity_poly.type
_entity_poly.pdbx_seq_one_letter_code
_entity_poly.pdbx_strand_id
1 'polypeptide(L)'
;MTIPAERTKAVVHTREFLEMLASAEEVTIRGLVQSVAIGLLRHYPLNVDLDVSASALPEIWAQPTVERPGEQSACARVVPLFTTRTGE
;
A
#
# COMPACT_ATOMS: atom_id res chain seq x y z
N MET A 1 -13.20 -0.80 18.34
CA MET A 1 -13.36 -1.99 17.48
C MET A 1 -13.88 -1.50 16.14
N THR A 2 -13.20 -1.78 15.01
CA THR A 2 -13.68 -1.40 13.67
C THR A 2 -14.58 -2.50 13.13
N ILE A 3 -15.67 -2.14 12.45
CA ILE A 3 -16.61 -3.12 11.86
C ILE A 3 -16.07 -3.64 10.52
N PRO A 4 -16.44 -4.86 10.08
CA PRO A 4 -15.95 -5.43 8.82
C PRO A 4 -16.12 -4.51 7.61
N ALA A 5 -17.27 -3.84 7.50
CA ALA A 5 -17.54 -2.91 6.39
C ALA A 5 -16.51 -1.77 6.29
N GLU A 6 -16.04 -1.23 7.42
CA GLU A 6 -15.04 -0.15 7.43
C GLU A 6 -13.65 -0.65 7.02
N ARG A 7 -13.32 -1.91 7.32
CA ARG A 7 -12.06 -2.54 6.89
C ARG A 7 -12.07 -2.83 5.39
N THR A 8 -13.19 -3.33 4.86
CA THR A 8 -13.35 -3.52 3.41
C THR A 8 -13.23 -2.20 2.66
N LYS A 9 -13.87 -1.12 3.16
CA LYS A 9 -13.72 0.23 2.60
C LYS A 9 -12.27 0.69 2.59
N ALA A 10 -11.51 0.40 3.65
CA ALA A 10 -10.10 0.77 3.70
C ALA A 10 -9.29 0.14 2.55
N VAL A 11 -9.53 -1.13 2.22
CA VAL A 11 -8.86 -1.79 1.08
C VAL A 11 -9.27 -1.15 -0.25
N VAL A 12 -10.57 -0.95 -0.47
CA VAL A 12 -11.10 -0.39 -1.72
C VAL A 12 -10.59 1.04 -1.95
N HIS A 13 -10.71 1.91 -0.95
CA HIS A 13 -10.24 3.29 -1.08
C HIS A 13 -8.72 3.37 -1.20
N THR A 14 -7.97 2.45 -0.58
CA THR A 14 -6.51 2.38 -0.80
C THR A 14 -6.20 2.05 -2.25
N ARG A 15 -6.94 1.13 -2.87
CA ARG A 15 -6.79 0.81 -4.30
C ARG A 15 -6.98 2.06 -5.16
N GLU A 16 -8.13 2.72 -5.00
CA GLU A 16 -8.49 3.90 -5.78
C GLU A 16 -7.46 5.02 -5.61
N PHE A 17 -6.96 5.19 -4.38
CA PHE A 17 -5.91 6.16 -4.10
C PHE A 17 -4.59 5.83 -4.80
N LEU A 18 -4.17 4.56 -4.83
CA LEU A 18 -2.96 4.15 -5.54
C LEU A 18 -3.12 4.26 -7.07
N GLU A 19 -4.27 3.89 -7.62
CA GLU A 19 -4.57 4.05 -9.05
C GLU A 19 -4.53 5.53 -9.46
N MET A 20 -5.13 6.42 -8.65
CA MET A 20 -5.04 7.86 -8.84
C MET A 20 -3.58 8.33 -8.85
N LEU A 21 -2.78 7.94 -7.86
CA LEU A 21 -1.37 8.31 -7.78
C LEU A 21 -0.55 7.79 -8.96
N ALA A 22 -0.84 6.58 -9.44
CA ALA A 22 -0.15 5.98 -10.59
C ALA A 22 -0.50 6.68 -11.92
N SER A 23 -1.72 7.23 -12.03
CA SER A 23 -2.18 7.96 -13.21
C SER A 23 -1.77 9.44 -13.24
N ALA A 24 -1.30 9.99 -12.11
CA ALA A 24 -0.96 11.40 -12.00
C ALA A 24 0.41 11.69 -12.64
N GLU A 25 0.47 12.71 -13.52
CA GLU A 25 1.71 13.17 -14.15
C GLU A 25 2.66 13.82 -13.12
N GLU A 26 2.11 14.54 -12.15
CA GLU A 26 2.86 15.10 -11.03
C GLU A 26 2.03 15.11 -9.74
N VAL A 27 2.60 14.61 -8.63
CA VAL A 27 1.96 14.65 -7.32
C VAL A 27 2.56 15.81 -6.51
N THR A 28 1.97 16.99 -6.68
CA THR A 28 2.58 18.26 -6.26
C THR A 28 2.43 18.57 -4.76
N ILE A 29 1.52 17.91 -4.03
CA ILE A 29 1.21 18.22 -2.63
C ILE A 29 1.45 17.01 -1.72
N ARG A 30 2.70 16.83 -1.29
CA ARG A 30 3.10 15.77 -0.33
C ARG A 30 2.20 15.69 0.91
N GLY A 31 1.82 16.85 1.47
CA GLY A 31 0.97 16.91 2.67
C GLY A 31 -0.44 16.33 2.48
N LEU A 32 -0.99 16.48 1.26
CA LEU A 32 -2.30 15.92 0.92
C LEU A 32 -2.23 14.39 0.85
N VAL A 33 -1.20 13.86 0.17
CA VAL A 33 -0.95 12.42 0.09
C VAL A 33 -0.83 11.79 1.48
N GLN A 34 -0.06 12.43 2.37
CA GLN A 34 0.11 11.96 3.75
C GLN A 34 -1.21 11.98 4.52
N SER A 35 -2.00 13.05 4.39
CA SER A 35 -3.28 13.19 5.09
C SER A 35 -4.28 12.13 4.65
N VAL A 36 -4.37 11.86 3.35
CA VAL A 36 -5.22 10.79 2.81
C VAL A 36 -4.73 9.42 3.27
N ALA A 37 -3.43 9.14 3.19
CA ALA A 37 -2.85 7.88 3.66
C ALA A 37 -3.14 7.61 5.15
N ILE A 38 -3.00 8.62 6.02
CA ILE A 38 -3.33 8.50 7.45
C ILE A 38 -4.82 8.17 7.64
N GLY A 39 -5.70 8.80 6.84
CA GLY A 39 -7.13 8.51 6.85
C GLY A 39 -7.43 7.05 6.50
N LEU A 40 -6.79 6.52 5.46
CA LEU A 40 -6.94 5.13 5.02
C LEU A 40 -6.45 4.12 6.07
N LEU A 41 -5.38 4.46 6.80
CA LEU A 41 -4.83 3.60 7.86
C LEU A 41 -5.72 3.52 9.12
N ARG A 42 -6.70 4.44 9.30
CA ARG A 42 -7.57 4.47 10.48
C ARG A 42 -8.38 3.17 10.65
N HIS A 43 -8.73 2.51 9.55
CA HIS A 43 -9.52 1.28 9.55
C HIS A 43 -8.73 0.12 8.95
N TYR A 44 -7.47 -0.02 9.39
CA TYR A 44 -6.53 -0.98 8.84
C TYR A 44 -7.15 -2.38 8.68
N PRO A 45 -7.07 -2.98 7.48
CA PRO A 45 -7.61 -4.30 7.21
C PRO A 45 -6.90 -5.37 8.03
N LEU A 46 -7.61 -6.44 8.36
CA LEU A 46 -6.99 -7.64 8.91
C LEU A 46 -6.34 -8.44 7.77
N ASN A 47 -5.46 -9.39 8.12
CA ASN A 47 -4.83 -10.27 7.13
C ASN A 47 -5.88 -10.98 6.25
N VAL A 48 -6.99 -11.43 6.84
CA VAL A 48 -8.10 -12.04 6.07
C VAL A 48 -8.72 -11.09 5.05
N ASP A 49 -8.83 -9.79 5.37
CA ASP A 49 -9.37 -8.80 4.44
C ASP A 49 -8.39 -8.60 3.27
N LEU A 50 -7.08 -8.66 3.53
CA LEU A 50 -6.03 -8.60 2.51
C LEU A 50 -5.98 -9.86 1.65
N ASP A 51 -6.06 -11.06 2.24
CA ASP A 51 -6.02 -12.35 1.53
C ASP A 51 -7.21 -12.50 0.58
N VAL A 52 -8.41 -12.10 1.03
CA VAL A 52 -9.61 -12.08 0.20
C VAL A 52 -9.46 -11.10 -0.95
N SER A 53 -8.90 -9.91 -0.68
CA SER A 53 -8.69 -8.88 -1.71
C SER A 53 -7.64 -9.29 -2.74
N ALA A 54 -6.56 -9.97 -2.31
CA ALA A 54 -5.55 -10.56 -3.18
C ALA A 54 -6.12 -11.69 -4.05
N SER A 55 -7.01 -12.50 -3.49
CA SER A 55 -7.70 -13.56 -4.25
C SER A 55 -8.68 -12.98 -5.28
N ALA A 56 -9.35 -11.87 -4.96
CA ALA A 56 -10.32 -11.22 -5.85
C ALA A 56 -9.64 -10.38 -6.95
N LEU A 57 -8.49 -9.77 -6.65
CA LEU A 57 -7.77 -8.85 -7.54
C LEU A 57 -6.26 -9.20 -7.57
N PRO A 58 -5.91 -10.39 -8.10
CA PRO A 58 -4.55 -10.90 -8.01
C PRO A 58 -3.54 -10.03 -8.76
N GLU A 59 -3.93 -9.38 -9.86
CA GLU A 59 -3.04 -8.51 -10.64
C GLU A 59 -2.58 -7.26 -9.87
N ILE A 60 -3.30 -6.88 -8.81
CA ILE A 60 -3.05 -5.66 -8.04
C ILE A 60 -2.51 -5.98 -6.66
N TRP A 61 -3.11 -6.96 -5.98
CA TRP A 61 -2.88 -7.22 -4.55
C TRP A 61 -2.16 -8.53 -4.26
N ALA A 62 -2.05 -9.46 -5.21
CA ALA A 62 -1.30 -10.68 -4.96
C ALA A 62 0.20 -10.37 -4.86
N GLN A 63 0.89 -11.21 -4.08
CA GLN A 63 2.35 -11.21 -4.09
C GLN A 63 2.82 -11.52 -5.52
N PRO A 64 3.73 -10.72 -6.09
CA PRO A 64 4.30 -11.00 -7.40
C PRO A 64 4.85 -12.43 -7.39
N THR A 65 4.23 -13.31 -8.16
CA THR A 65 4.71 -14.68 -8.29
C THR A 65 5.89 -14.60 -9.24
N VAL A 66 7.08 -14.48 -8.65
CA VAL A 66 8.31 -14.44 -9.43
C VAL A 66 8.56 -15.84 -9.97
N GLU A 67 7.93 -16.17 -11.09
CA GLU A 67 8.43 -17.20 -12.00
C GLU A 67 9.75 -16.64 -12.55
N ARG A 68 10.86 -16.86 -11.82
CA ARG A 68 12.21 -16.51 -12.29
C ARG A 68 12.75 -17.73 -13.06
N PRO A 69 12.89 -17.69 -14.39
CA PRO A 69 13.84 -18.57 -15.06
C PRO A 69 15.23 -18.03 -14.75
N GLY A 70 15.86 -18.56 -13.71
CA GLY A 70 17.24 -18.23 -13.32
C GLY A 70 17.33 -17.08 -12.31
N GLU A 71 18.15 -17.31 -11.30
CA GLU A 71 18.57 -16.40 -10.24
C GLU A 71 18.66 -14.92 -10.67
N GLN A 72 18.08 -14.05 -9.84
CA GLN A 72 18.74 -12.80 -9.48
C GLN A 72 18.14 -12.23 -8.21
N SER A 73 18.99 -12.25 -7.19
CA SER A 73 18.90 -11.50 -5.96
C SER A 73 18.81 -10.00 -6.28
N ALA A 74 17.63 -9.43 -6.08
CA ALA A 74 17.45 -7.98 -5.97
C ALA A 74 16.46 -7.64 -4.83
N CYS A 75 16.45 -8.45 -3.76
CA CYS A 75 15.80 -8.06 -2.50
C CYS A 75 16.78 -7.22 -1.66
N ALA A 76 17.15 -6.03 -2.13
CA ALA A 76 17.77 -5.02 -1.26
C ALA A 76 17.77 -3.64 -1.91
N ARG A 77 16.60 -2.99 -1.97
CA ARG A 77 16.52 -1.52 -1.88
C ARG A 77 15.10 -1.02 -1.61
N VAL A 78 14.48 -1.53 -0.54
CA VAL A 78 13.57 -0.67 0.22
C VAL A 78 14.48 0.19 1.09
N VAL A 79 14.79 1.41 0.62
CA VAL A 79 15.46 2.40 1.46
C VAL A 79 14.47 2.79 2.56
N PRO A 80 14.77 2.55 3.86
CA PRO A 80 13.90 3.06 4.90
C PRO A 80 14.03 4.58 4.93
N LEU A 81 12.98 5.29 4.53
CA LEU A 81 12.89 6.76 4.53
C LEU A 81 12.77 7.39 5.93
N PHE A 82 13.28 6.73 6.97
CA PHE A 82 13.32 7.26 8.32
C PHE A 82 14.76 7.40 8.80
N THR A 83 15.44 8.46 8.35
CA THR A 83 16.58 8.98 9.10
C THR A 83 16.03 9.68 10.35
N THR A 84 16.18 9.07 11.52
CA THR A 84 16.00 9.79 12.79
C THR A 84 17.08 10.87 12.86
N ARG A 85 16.64 12.12 12.79
CA ARG A 85 17.45 13.29 13.13
C ARG A 85 17.67 13.28 14.64
N THR A 86 18.77 12.69 15.09
CA THR A 86 19.36 13.01 16.40
C THR A 86 20.30 14.19 16.19
N GLY A 87 20.02 15.29 16.88
CA GLY A 87 20.87 16.47 16.89
C GLY A 87 20.43 17.38 18.02
N GLU A 88 21.12 17.20 19.15
CA GLU A 88 21.37 18.08 20.31
C GLU A 88 20.22 18.85 20.96
#